data_AF-A0A7Z9JMN0-F1
#
_entry.id   AF-A0A7Z9JMN0-F1
#
_cell.length_a   1.000
_cell.length_b   1.000
_cell.length_c   1.000
_cell.angle_alpha   90.00
_cell.angle_beta   90.00
_cell.angle_gamma   90.00
#
_symmetry.space_group_name_H-M   'P 1'
#
loop_
_entity.id
_entity.type
_entity.pdbx_description
1 polymer ?
#
loop_
_entity_poly.entity_id
_entity_poly.type
_entity_poly.pdbx_seq_one_letter_code
_entity_poly.pdbx_strand_id
1 'polypeptide(L)'
;MTTLPILEFAGSPRSTLTRTVIILLAVSTGCATGTPEVPVPRPIIIHSGARLRVEQERVQEIHEWVMREERNIVEDPTFLVESRPTPEEVYVWDRLEIEGDTVRIPVFGGAADAMLVHQIYAHLHLMVTMGRQEEWLPEAPTAVEYDLERAILSRVADAWLLGRTAFDTSPYGPLDELVYAKEAGYLDAFIFTSRPEEFATARARWARENPGKNDDYRDWFLNTFNREPPGLRTR
;
A
#
# COMPACT_ATOMS: atom_id res chain seq x y z
N MET A 1 2.54 60.33 -22.90
CA MET A 1 3.02 61.69 -23.21
C MET A 1 3.56 62.23 -21.90
N THR A 2 4.83 62.58 -21.69
CA THR A 2 5.81 63.26 -22.55
C THR A 2 7.21 63.12 -21.88
N THR A 3 8.23 62.76 -22.67
CA THR A 3 9.67 63.18 -22.65
C THR A 3 10.55 63.20 -21.38
N LEU A 4 11.71 62.52 -21.49
CA LEU A 4 13.00 62.69 -20.76
C LEU A 4 13.65 64.08 -21.01
N PRO A 5 14.62 64.55 -20.18
CA PRO A 5 16.08 64.38 -20.42
C PRO A 5 16.89 64.07 -19.12
N ILE A 6 18.00 63.31 -19.08
CA ILE A 6 19.39 63.41 -19.62
C ILE A 6 20.38 64.26 -18.75
N LEU A 7 21.35 63.52 -18.17
CA LEU A 7 22.79 63.73 -17.88
C LEU A 7 23.37 65.05 -17.33
N GLU A 8 24.27 64.92 -16.34
CA GLU A 8 25.75 65.16 -16.42
C GLU A 8 26.41 64.77 -15.07
N PHE A 9 27.19 63.68 -14.97
CA PHE A 9 28.66 63.53 -15.15
C PHE A 9 29.56 64.36 -14.20
N ALA A 10 30.21 63.67 -13.26
CA ALA A 10 31.63 63.80 -12.87
C ALA A 10 31.82 63.10 -11.50
N GLY A 11 32.82 62.29 -11.20
CA GLY A 11 33.95 61.75 -11.94
C GLY A 11 34.55 60.64 -11.07
N SER A 12 35.17 59.66 -11.70
CA SER A 12 36.00 58.67 -11.00
C SER A 12 37.37 59.29 -10.71
N PRO A 13 38.00 58.90 -9.58
CA PRO A 13 39.35 58.37 -9.72
C PRO A 13 39.52 57.01 -9.03
N ARG A 14 40.51 56.31 -9.58
CA ARG A 14 40.92 54.93 -9.35
C ARG A 14 41.65 54.72 -8.02
N SER A 15 41.77 53.43 -7.65
CA SER A 15 42.84 52.82 -6.83
C SER A 15 42.64 52.98 -5.32
N THR A 16 42.71 51.96 -4.45
CA THR A 16 43.64 50.83 -4.42
C THR A 16 43.14 49.73 -3.46
N LEU A 17 43.56 48.50 -3.73
CA LEU A 17 43.44 47.26 -2.96
C LEU A 17 43.44 47.36 -1.42
N THR A 18 42.45 46.70 -0.80
CA THR A 18 42.69 45.83 0.37
C THR A 18 41.78 44.60 0.25
N ARG A 19 42.34 43.46 -0.16
CA ARG A 19 41.66 42.16 -0.18
C ARG A 19 41.64 41.59 1.23
N THR A 20 40.49 41.62 1.90
CA THR A 20 40.25 40.82 3.11
C THR A 20 39.61 39.50 2.67
N VAL A 21 40.38 38.41 2.74
CA VAL A 21 39.87 37.05 2.52
C VAL A 21 39.16 36.61 3.81
N ILE A 22 37.83 36.57 3.78
CA ILE A 22 37.05 35.91 4.82
C ILE A 22 36.95 34.44 4.39
N ILE A 23 37.70 33.58 5.08
CA ILE A 23 37.51 32.13 5.01
C ILE A 23 36.22 31.84 5.78
N LEU A 24 35.11 31.71 5.04
CA LEU A 24 33.88 31.19 5.59
C LEU A 24 34.09 29.68 5.77
N LEU A 25 34.29 29.23 7.01
CA LEU A 25 34.21 27.82 7.35
C LEU A 25 32.77 27.36 7.08
N ALA A 26 32.56 26.68 5.96
CA ALA A 26 31.34 25.93 5.72
C ALA A 26 31.35 24.75 6.69
N VAL A 27 30.70 24.93 7.85
CA VAL A 27 30.30 23.82 8.70
C VAL A 27 29.25 23.06 7.89
N SER A 28 29.68 21.95 7.29
CA SER A 28 28.80 20.93 6.76
C SER A 28 27.98 20.38 7.93
N THR A 29 26.82 20.96 8.19
CA THR A 29 25.74 20.27 8.89
C THR A 29 25.36 19.10 8.01
N GLY A 30 25.94 17.94 8.30
CA GLY A 30 25.41 16.67 7.84
C GLY A 30 23.97 16.62 8.32
N CYS A 31 23.02 16.74 7.39
CA CYS A 31 21.65 16.32 7.65
C CYS A 31 21.76 14.87 8.07
N ALA A 32 21.51 14.59 9.35
CA ALA A 32 21.24 13.25 9.81
C ALA A 32 19.98 12.79 9.06
N THR A 33 20.16 12.14 7.92
CA THR A 33 19.11 11.38 7.24
C THR A 33 18.92 10.10 8.04
N GLY A 34 18.44 10.24 9.29
CA GLY A 34 17.79 9.14 9.95
C GLY A 34 16.51 8.87 9.18
N THR A 35 16.35 7.65 8.66
CA THR A 35 15.05 7.18 8.18
C THR A 35 14.04 7.47 9.29
N PRO A 36 12.91 8.14 9.01
CA PRO A 36 11.92 8.41 10.03
C PRO A 36 11.55 7.09 10.72
N GLU A 37 11.70 7.05 12.04
CA GLU A 37 11.41 5.88 12.85
C GLU A 37 9.91 5.56 12.76
N VAL A 38 9.58 4.29 12.49
CA VAL A 38 8.18 3.86 12.37
C VAL A 38 7.50 4.02 13.72
N PRO A 39 6.34 4.73 13.80
CA PRO A 39 5.64 4.92 15.06
C PRO A 39 5.33 3.62 15.78
N VAL A 40 5.21 3.68 17.11
CA VAL A 40 4.85 2.51 17.92
C VAL A 40 3.47 2.00 17.54
N PRO A 41 3.31 0.72 17.16
CA PRO A 41 2.04 0.21 16.68
C PRO A 41 0.99 0.20 17.78
N ARG A 42 -0.18 0.74 17.44
CA ARG A 42 -1.37 0.72 18.29
C ARG A 42 -2.24 -0.49 17.94
N PRO A 43 -2.97 -1.06 18.92
CA PRO A 43 -3.92 -2.12 18.62
C PRO A 43 -5.03 -1.65 17.68
N ILE A 44 -5.37 -2.47 16.68
CA ILE A 44 -6.59 -2.27 15.90
C ILE A 44 -7.75 -2.80 16.73
N ILE A 45 -8.83 -2.02 16.79
CA ILE A 45 -10.09 -2.42 17.42
C ILE A 45 -11.20 -2.14 16.41
N ILE A 46 -11.94 -3.17 16.02
CA ILE A 46 -13.11 -3.05 15.15
C ILE A 46 -14.40 -2.96 15.99
N HIS A 47 -15.54 -2.73 15.33
CA HIS A 47 -16.82 -2.46 15.99
C HIS A 47 -17.26 -3.54 17.00
N SER A 48 -16.94 -4.81 16.75
CA SER A 48 -17.24 -5.92 17.67
C SER A 48 -16.39 -5.92 18.95
N GLY A 49 -15.35 -5.09 19.01
CA GLY A 49 -14.35 -5.10 20.07
C GLY A 49 -13.21 -6.10 19.86
N ALA A 50 -13.21 -6.87 18.76
CA ALA A 50 -12.10 -7.74 18.40
C ALA A 50 -10.81 -6.93 18.21
N ARG A 51 -9.71 -7.42 18.80
CA ARG A 51 -8.44 -6.70 18.87
C ARG A 51 -7.35 -7.42 18.10
N LEU A 52 -6.55 -6.64 17.39
CA LEU A 52 -5.36 -7.11 16.70
C LEU A 52 -4.16 -6.30 17.20
N ARG A 53 -3.09 -6.99 17.58
CA ARG A 53 -1.83 -6.41 18.02
C ARG A 53 -0.71 -6.93 17.13
N VAL A 54 0.27 -6.08 16.89
CA VAL A 54 1.44 -6.40 16.08
C VAL A 54 2.68 -5.89 16.80
N GLU A 55 3.77 -6.64 16.70
CA GLU A 55 5.06 -6.28 17.28
C GLU A 55 5.74 -5.19 16.44
N GLN A 56 6.53 -4.34 17.10
CA GLN A 56 7.27 -3.24 16.46
C GLN A 56 8.16 -3.72 15.31
N GLU A 57 8.87 -4.82 15.51
CA GLU A 57 9.81 -5.40 14.54
C GLU A 57 9.11 -5.74 13.22
N ARG A 58 7.98 -6.45 13.29
CA ARG A 58 7.17 -6.78 12.11
C ARG A 58 6.67 -5.53 11.38
N VAL A 59 6.26 -4.50 12.12
CA VAL A 59 5.81 -3.24 11.52
C VAL A 59 6.94 -2.49 10.81
N GLN A 60 8.18 -2.58 11.33
CA GLN A 60 9.36 -2.03 10.66
C GLN A 60 9.68 -2.79 9.37
N GLU A 61 9.69 -4.13 9.41
CA GLU A 61 9.90 -4.97 8.22
C GLU A 61 8.86 -4.66 7.13
N ILE A 62 7.59 -4.51 7.51
CA ILE A 62 6.53 -4.16 6.56
C ILE A 62 6.76 -2.78 5.96
N HIS A 63 7.08 -1.79 6.79
CA HIS A 63 7.35 -0.42 6.33
C HIS A 63 8.49 -0.35 5.32
N GLU A 64 9.58 -1.10 5.51
CA GLU A 64 10.72 -1.09 4.60
C GLU A 64 10.33 -1.48 3.16
N TRP A 65 9.56 -2.56 3.00
CA TRP A 65 9.15 -2.98 1.67
C TRP A 65 8.01 -2.12 1.12
N VAL A 66 7.07 -1.65 1.96
CA VAL A 66 5.98 -0.76 1.52
C VAL A 66 6.54 0.54 0.94
N MET A 67 7.54 1.15 1.61
CA MET A 67 8.18 2.38 1.11
C MET A 67 8.95 2.15 -0.20
N ARG A 68 9.45 0.93 -0.44
CA ARG A 68 10.07 0.56 -1.72
C ARG A 68 9.01 0.41 -2.81
N GLU A 69 7.88 -0.23 -2.50
CA GLU A 69 6.74 -0.41 -3.40
C GLU A 69 6.16 0.94 -3.83
N GLU A 70 5.83 1.80 -2.86
CA GLU A 70 5.27 3.12 -3.09
C GLU A 70 6.19 3.96 -3.97
N ARG A 71 7.50 3.96 -3.67
CA ARG A 71 8.48 4.69 -4.47
C ARG A 71 8.47 4.23 -5.92
N ASN A 72 8.41 2.92 -6.17
CA ASN A 72 8.39 2.41 -7.53
C ASN A 72 7.08 2.75 -8.25
N ILE A 73 5.94 2.66 -7.57
CA ILE A 73 4.64 3.07 -8.11
C ILE A 73 4.65 4.55 -8.53
N VAL A 74 5.33 5.41 -7.77
CA VAL A 74 5.37 6.86 -8.00
C VAL A 74 6.45 7.27 -9.01
N GLU A 75 7.62 6.64 -8.97
CA GLU A 75 8.82 7.12 -9.68
C GLU A 75 9.16 6.34 -10.96
N ASP A 76 8.72 5.09 -11.13
CA ASP A 76 9.04 4.28 -12.31
C ASP A 76 8.16 4.68 -13.51
N PRO A 77 8.71 5.27 -14.58
CA PRO A 77 7.93 5.71 -15.73
C PRO A 77 7.59 4.58 -16.71
N THR A 78 8.03 3.34 -16.45
CA THR A 78 7.83 2.20 -17.36
C THR A 78 6.44 1.58 -17.30
N PHE A 79 5.61 2.03 -16.34
CA PHE A 79 4.24 1.57 -16.17
C PHE A 79 3.35 2.66 -15.57
N LEU A 80 2.05 2.42 -15.53
CA LEU A 80 1.06 3.31 -14.90
C LEU A 80 0.10 2.53 -13.99
N VAL A 81 -0.05 2.99 -12.75
CA VAL A 81 -1.11 2.54 -11.82
C VAL A 81 -2.19 3.63 -11.73
N GLU A 82 -3.28 3.46 -12.46
CA GLU A 82 -4.39 4.41 -12.54
C GLU A 82 -5.47 4.09 -11.49
N SER A 83 -5.65 4.97 -10.50
CA SER A 83 -6.73 4.87 -9.52
C SER A 83 -7.97 5.65 -9.98
N ARG A 84 -9.13 4.98 -10.02
CA ARG A 84 -10.41 5.57 -10.45
C ARG A 84 -11.38 5.65 -9.27
N PRO A 85 -11.92 6.83 -8.93
CA PRO A 85 -12.86 6.93 -7.82
C PRO A 85 -14.16 6.16 -8.10
N THR A 86 -14.67 5.47 -7.08
CA THR A 86 -15.97 4.78 -7.08
C THR A 86 -16.81 5.22 -5.86
N PRO A 87 -18.16 5.28 -5.96
CA PRO A 87 -19.04 5.67 -4.85
C PRO A 87 -19.29 4.55 -3.82
N GLU A 88 -18.87 3.33 -4.12
CA GLU A 88 -19.07 2.16 -3.27
C GLU A 88 -17.73 1.62 -2.75
N GLU A 89 -17.73 1.06 -1.54
CA GLU A 89 -16.61 0.28 -1.03
C GLU A 89 -16.38 -0.95 -1.91
N VAL A 90 -15.13 -1.23 -2.23
CA VAL A 90 -14.67 -2.32 -3.09
C VAL A 90 -13.51 -3.07 -2.44
N TYR A 91 -13.40 -4.36 -2.75
CA TYR A 91 -12.18 -5.10 -2.46
C TYR A 91 -11.10 -4.79 -3.50
N VAL A 92 -9.83 -5.02 -3.14
CA VAL A 92 -8.67 -4.70 -4.00
C VAL A 92 -8.71 -5.41 -5.36
N TRP A 93 -9.34 -6.58 -5.43
CA TRP A 93 -9.49 -7.37 -6.66
C TRP A 93 -10.68 -6.96 -7.53
N ASP A 94 -11.60 -6.14 -7.01
CA ASP A 94 -12.82 -5.82 -7.75
C ASP A 94 -12.49 -4.91 -8.93
N ARG A 95 -12.81 -5.36 -10.15
CA ARG A 95 -12.65 -4.60 -11.42
C ARG A 95 -11.22 -4.11 -11.65
N LEU A 96 -10.22 -4.91 -11.27
CA LEU A 96 -8.84 -4.70 -11.70
C LEU A 96 -8.73 -4.98 -13.21
N GLU A 97 -8.15 -4.05 -13.95
CA GLU A 97 -7.95 -4.16 -15.39
C GLU A 97 -6.48 -3.91 -15.73
N ILE A 98 -5.83 -4.85 -16.41
CA ILE A 98 -4.47 -4.69 -16.93
C ILE A 98 -4.52 -4.60 -18.46
N GLU A 99 -3.91 -3.56 -19.00
CA GLU A 99 -3.76 -3.33 -20.43
C GLU A 99 -2.34 -2.85 -20.72
N GLY A 100 -1.51 -3.74 -21.29
CA GLY A 100 -0.10 -3.43 -21.57
C GLY A 100 0.69 -3.14 -20.29
N ASP A 101 1.20 -1.92 -20.19
CA ASP A 101 1.98 -1.39 -19.06
C ASP A 101 1.11 -0.60 -18.06
N THR A 102 -0.21 -0.61 -18.22
CA THR A 102 -1.14 0.13 -17.38
C THR A 102 -2.04 -0.83 -16.60
N VAL A 103 -2.16 -0.61 -15.30
CA VAL A 103 -3.17 -1.25 -14.45
C VAL A 103 -4.14 -0.20 -13.93
N ARG A 104 -5.43 -0.54 -13.93
CA ARG A 104 -6.52 0.35 -13.50
C ARG A 104 -7.32 -0.31 -12.41
N ILE A 105 -7.62 0.47 -11.37
CA ILE A 105 -8.32 -0.01 -10.18
C ILE A 105 -9.36 1.00 -9.70
N PRO A 106 -10.55 0.54 -9.26
CA PRO A 106 -11.46 1.39 -8.52
C PRO A 106 -10.94 1.61 -7.09
N VAL A 107 -11.09 2.82 -6.57
CA VAL A 107 -10.84 3.16 -5.16
C VAL A 107 -12.02 3.94 -4.61
N PHE A 108 -12.50 3.58 -3.43
CA PHE A 108 -13.63 4.29 -2.80
C PHE A 108 -13.24 5.74 -2.48
N GLY A 109 -13.97 6.69 -3.06
CA GLY A 109 -13.67 8.12 -2.91
C GLY A 109 -13.75 8.64 -1.47
N GLY A 110 -14.46 7.93 -0.58
CA GLY A 110 -14.55 8.26 0.84
C GLY A 110 -13.42 7.72 1.72
N ALA A 111 -12.47 6.93 1.17
CA ALA A 111 -11.39 6.30 1.92
C ALA A 111 -10.03 6.50 1.23
N ALA A 112 -9.51 7.74 1.26
CA ALA A 112 -8.23 8.10 0.64
C ALA A 112 -7.06 7.24 1.17
N ASP A 113 -7.08 6.90 2.47
CA ASP A 113 -6.03 6.09 3.09
C ASP A 113 -5.95 4.66 2.53
N ALA A 114 -7.01 4.15 1.90
CA ALA A 114 -7.03 2.84 1.26
C ALA A 114 -6.37 2.81 -0.13
N MET A 115 -6.08 3.98 -0.71
CA MET A 115 -5.60 4.11 -2.09
C MET A 115 -4.26 3.40 -2.30
N LEU A 116 -3.25 3.68 -1.45
CA LEU A 116 -1.92 3.06 -1.59
C LEU A 116 -2.02 1.53 -1.55
N VAL A 117 -2.84 0.97 -0.67
CA VAL A 117 -3.00 -0.49 -0.56
C VAL A 117 -3.65 -1.10 -1.80
N HIS A 118 -4.62 -0.41 -2.42
CA HIS A 118 -5.15 -0.86 -3.72
C HIS A 118 -4.07 -0.74 -4.82
N GLN A 119 -3.29 0.33 -4.82
CA GLN A 119 -2.20 0.51 -5.78
C GLN A 119 -1.12 -0.56 -5.64
N ILE A 120 -0.78 -0.97 -4.42
CA ILE A 120 0.15 -2.09 -4.15
C ILE A 120 -0.40 -3.40 -4.74
N TYR A 121 -1.67 -3.72 -4.51
CA TYR A 121 -2.30 -4.89 -5.12
C TYR A 121 -2.19 -4.86 -6.65
N ALA A 122 -2.57 -3.73 -7.25
CA ALA A 122 -2.55 -3.52 -8.69
C ALA A 122 -1.13 -3.63 -9.28
N HIS A 123 -0.18 -2.99 -8.61
CA HIS A 123 1.22 -2.96 -8.99
C HIS A 123 1.84 -4.35 -8.95
N LEU A 124 1.60 -5.15 -7.90
CA LEU A 124 2.10 -6.53 -7.83
C LEU A 124 1.60 -7.39 -8.99
N HIS A 125 0.31 -7.31 -9.35
CA HIS A 125 -0.22 -8.03 -10.53
C HIS A 125 0.40 -7.53 -11.85
N LEU A 126 0.64 -6.23 -11.97
CA LEU A 126 1.31 -5.66 -13.13
C LEU A 126 2.76 -6.11 -13.23
N MET A 127 3.51 -6.17 -12.12
CA MET A 127 4.89 -6.66 -12.10
C MET A 127 4.98 -8.13 -12.52
N VAL A 128 4.00 -8.96 -12.18
CA VAL A 128 3.92 -10.33 -12.72
C VAL A 128 3.75 -10.31 -14.24
N THR A 129 2.82 -9.49 -14.75
CA THR A 129 2.55 -9.37 -16.19
C THR A 129 3.79 -8.87 -16.96
N MET A 130 4.58 -8.00 -16.34
CA MET A 130 5.83 -7.45 -16.88
C MET A 130 7.05 -8.37 -16.66
N GLY A 131 6.89 -9.55 -16.04
CA GLY A 131 7.97 -10.49 -15.79
C GLY A 131 8.95 -10.08 -14.69
N ARG A 132 8.53 -9.18 -13.78
CA ARG A 132 9.31 -8.66 -12.64
C ARG A 132 8.89 -9.28 -11.30
N GLN A 133 8.23 -10.43 -11.32
CA GLN A 133 7.70 -11.08 -10.11
C GLN A 133 8.77 -11.37 -9.06
N GLU A 134 9.92 -11.93 -9.44
CA GLU A 134 11.00 -12.24 -8.47
C GLU A 134 11.53 -11.01 -7.75
N GLU A 135 11.56 -9.86 -8.43
CA GLU A 135 12.02 -8.59 -7.86
C GLU A 135 11.05 -8.05 -6.81
N TRP A 136 9.75 -8.14 -7.10
CA TRP A 136 8.69 -7.49 -6.31
C TRP A 136 7.95 -8.43 -5.37
N LEU A 137 7.98 -9.74 -5.60
CA LEU A 137 7.40 -10.78 -4.75
C LEU A 137 8.42 -11.92 -4.50
N PRO A 138 9.60 -11.62 -3.92
CA PRO A 138 10.70 -12.57 -3.71
C PRO A 138 10.37 -13.80 -2.86
N GLU A 139 9.35 -13.74 -2.00
CA GLU A 139 8.87 -14.88 -1.20
C GLU A 139 8.10 -15.91 -2.03
N ALA A 140 7.63 -15.52 -3.22
CA ALA A 140 6.82 -16.33 -4.11
C ALA A 140 7.21 -16.08 -5.58
N PRO A 141 8.49 -16.26 -5.97
CA PRO A 141 9.02 -15.77 -7.25
C PRO A 141 8.48 -16.56 -8.46
N THR A 142 8.00 -17.78 -8.22
CA THR A 142 7.45 -18.70 -9.23
C THR A 142 6.00 -19.09 -8.95
N ALA A 143 5.35 -18.44 -7.99
CA ALA A 143 3.96 -18.72 -7.68
C ALA A 143 3.07 -18.31 -8.85
N VAL A 144 2.02 -19.11 -9.09
CA VAL A 144 1.06 -18.91 -10.17
C VAL A 144 -0.35 -19.12 -9.64
N GLU A 145 -1.34 -18.64 -10.40
CA GLU A 145 -2.77 -18.83 -10.12
C GLU A 145 -3.10 -18.48 -8.65
N TYR A 146 -3.68 -19.42 -7.90
CA TYR A 146 -4.09 -19.23 -6.52
C TYR A 146 -2.92 -18.91 -5.58
N ASP A 147 -1.77 -19.58 -5.75
CA ASP A 147 -0.63 -19.37 -4.86
C ASP A 147 -0.05 -17.96 -5.03
N LEU A 148 -0.10 -17.43 -6.25
CA LEU A 148 0.26 -16.04 -6.53
C LEU A 148 -0.71 -15.08 -5.86
N GLU A 149 -2.01 -15.27 -6.08
CA GLU A 149 -3.06 -14.42 -5.50
C GLU A 149 -2.97 -14.39 -3.97
N ARG A 150 -2.77 -15.56 -3.35
CA ARG A 150 -2.61 -15.70 -1.90
C ARG A 150 -1.38 -14.94 -1.40
N ALA A 151 -0.26 -14.99 -2.11
CA ALA A 151 0.96 -14.26 -1.76
C ALA A 151 0.76 -12.74 -1.88
N ILE A 152 0.13 -12.28 -2.96
CA ILE A 152 -0.19 -10.86 -3.17
C ILE A 152 -1.12 -10.36 -2.06
N LEU A 153 -2.23 -11.06 -1.79
CA LEU A 153 -3.17 -10.66 -0.74
C LEU A 153 -2.58 -10.70 0.66
N SER A 154 -1.62 -11.61 0.90
CA SER A 154 -0.85 -11.60 2.14
C SER A 154 -0.08 -10.28 2.30
N ARG A 155 0.58 -9.78 1.25
CA ARG A 155 1.26 -8.47 1.28
C ARG A 155 0.31 -7.30 1.42
N VAL A 156 -0.81 -7.32 0.71
CA VAL A 156 -1.84 -6.29 0.81
C VAL A 156 -2.35 -6.16 2.25
N ALA A 157 -2.59 -7.30 2.90
CA ALA A 157 -2.98 -7.32 4.31
C ALA A 157 -1.88 -6.70 5.20
N ASP A 158 -0.60 -7.02 4.97
CA ASP A 158 0.50 -6.41 5.73
C ASP A 158 0.57 -4.89 5.52
N ALA A 159 0.45 -4.40 4.29
CA ALA A 159 0.44 -2.97 4.01
C ALA A 159 -0.71 -2.24 4.72
N TRP A 160 -1.91 -2.84 4.76
CA TRP A 160 -3.03 -2.29 5.52
C TRP A 160 -2.78 -2.33 7.03
N LEU A 161 -2.22 -3.43 7.54
CA LEU A 161 -1.84 -3.59 8.95
C LEU A 161 -0.88 -2.49 9.40
N LEU A 162 0.11 -2.15 8.58
CA LEU A 162 1.04 -1.04 8.81
C LEU A 162 0.29 0.29 8.97
N GLY A 163 -0.53 0.66 7.99
CA GLY A 163 -1.29 1.92 8.02
C GLY A 163 -2.18 2.03 9.27
N ARG A 164 -2.94 0.96 9.55
CA ARG A 164 -3.88 0.90 10.68
C ARG A 164 -3.19 0.97 12.05
N THR A 165 -2.00 0.39 12.20
CA THR A 165 -1.32 0.28 13.50
C THR A 165 -0.36 1.45 13.75
N ALA A 166 0.40 1.88 12.75
CA ALA A 166 1.46 2.87 12.90
C ALA A 166 1.06 4.29 12.44
N PHE A 167 0.20 4.43 11.43
CA PHE A 167 -0.04 5.71 10.75
C PHE A 167 -1.46 6.27 10.90
N ASP A 168 -2.28 5.70 11.78
CA ASP A 168 -3.65 6.18 12.08
C ASP A 168 -4.58 6.19 10.86
N THR A 169 -4.31 5.34 9.87
CA THR A 169 -5.18 5.13 8.71
C THR A 169 -6.61 4.85 9.15
N SER A 170 -7.57 5.51 8.52
CA SER A 170 -9.00 5.34 8.79
C SER A 170 -9.44 3.89 8.52
N PRO A 171 -10.38 3.33 9.32
CA PRO A 171 -10.95 2.00 9.04
C PRO A 171 -11.56 1.92 7.63
N TYR A 172 -11.37 0.78 6.97
CA TYR A 172 -11.94 0.48 5.65
C TYR A 172 -12.31 -1.00 5.64
N GLY A 173 -13.61 -1.28 5.62
CA GLY A 173 -14.17 -2.60 5.89
C GLY A 173 -13.51 -3.74 5.09
N PRO A 174 -13.43 -3.64 3.75
CA PRO A 174 -12.81 -4.68 2.91
C PRO A 174 -11.37 -5.05 3.32
N LEU A 175 -10.55 -4.06 3.67
CA LEU A 175 -9.15 -4.29 4.05
C LEU A 175 -8.99 -4.73 5.51
N ASP A 176 -9.82 -4.21 6.43
CA ASP A 176 -9.87 -4.71 7.82
C ASP A 176 -10.27 -6.19 7.84
N GLU A 177 -11.27 -6.59 7.04
CA GLU A 177 -11.70 -7.99 6.92
C GLU A 177 -10.58 -8.90 6.39
N LEU A 178 -9.83 -8.44 5.38
CA LEU A 178 -8.67 -9.16 4.84
C LEU A 178 -7.57 -9.33 5.90
N VAL A 179 -7.23 -8.27 6.64
CA VAL A 179 -6.19 -8.30 7.68
C VAL A 179 -6.56 -9.26 8.80
N TYR A 180 -7.77 -9.17 9.34
CA TYR A 180 -8.20 -10.07 10.40
C TYR A 180 -8.26 -11.52 9.91
N ALA A 181 -8.70 -11.77 8.67
CA ALA A 181 -8.71 -13.11 8.11
C ALA A 181 -7.29 -13.68 8.01
N LYS A 182 -6.32 -12.88 7.57
CA LYS A 182 -4.91 -13.30 7.55
C LYS A 182 -4.39 -13.61 8.96
N GLU A 183 -4.54 -12.68 9.90
CA GLU A 183 -3.99 -12.85 11.26
C GLU A 183 -4.65 -14.01 12.03
N ALA A 184 -5.91 -14.33 11.72
CA ALA A 184 -6.60 -15.48 12.31
C ALA A 184 -6.33 -16.82 11.61
N GLY A 185 -5.51 -16.84 10.54
CA GLY A 185 -5.21 -18.06 9.77
C GLY A 185 -6.34 -18.50 8.83
N TYR A 186 -7.25 -17.59 8.48
CA TYR A 186 -8.39 -17.83 7.59
C TYR A 186 -8.25 -17.19 6.20
N LEU A 187 -7.05 -16.77 5.79
CA LEU A 187 -6.84 -16.13 4.49
C LEU A 187 -7.36 -17.00 3.32
N ASP A 188 -7.04 -18.30 3.33
CA ASP A 188 -7.47 -19.22 2.28
C ASP A 188 -9.01 -19.34 2.24
N ALA A 189 -9.65 -19.53 3.41
CA ALA A 189 -11.09 -19.62 3.52
C ALA A 189 -11.79 -18.32 3.07
N PHE A 190 -11.21 -17.17 3.42
CA PHE A 190 -11.69 -15.86 3.01
C PHE A 190 -11.67 -15.69 1.49
N ILE A 191 -10.55 -16.02 0.82
CA ILE A 191 -10.41 -15.94 -0.64
C ILE A 191 -11.40 -16.88 -1.33
N PHE A 192 -11.49 -18.13 -0.89
CA PHE A 192 -12.36 -19.12 -1.51
C PHE A 192 -13.86 -18.85 -1.28
N THR A 193 -14.21 -18.13 -0.21
CA THR A 193 -15.59 -17.73 0.04
C THR A 193 -15.95 -16.47 -0.76
N SER A 194 -15.03 -15.50 -0.87
CA SER A 194 -15.28 -14.26 -1.59
C SER A 194 -15.31 -14.45 -3.11
N ARG A 195 -14.49 -15.36 -3.65
CA ARG A 195 -14.31 -15.60 -5.09
C ARG A 195 -14.40 -17.10 -5.42
N PRO A 196 -15.58 -17.73 -5.24
CA PRO A 196 -15.72 -19.18 -5.27
C PRO A 196 -15.49 -19.83 -6.63
N GLU A 197 -15.65 -19.07 -7.72
CA GLU A 197 -15.51 -19.56 -9.10
C GLU A 197 -14.08 -19.40 -9.63
N GLU A 198 -13.42 -18.30 -9.29
CA GLU A 198 -12.09 -17.92 -9.82
C GLU A 198 -11.02 -18.96 -9.51
N PHE A 199 -11.08 -19.56 -8.32
CA PHE A 199 -10.10 -20.55 -7.86
C PHE A 199 -10.75 -21.92 -7.58
N ALA A 200 -11.76 -22.32 -8.36
CA ALA A 200 -12.58 -23.51 -8.09
C ALA A 200 -11.75 -24.80 -7.86
N THR A 201 -10.70 -25.02 -8.64
CA THR A 201 -9.82 -26.20 -8.50
C THR A 201 -9.04 -26.18 -7.18
N ALA A 202 -8.40 -25.05 -6.86
CA ALA A 202 -7.66 -24.88 -5.61
C ALA A 202 -8.58 -24.98 -4.40
N ARG A 203 -9.75 -24.34 -4.48
CA ARG A 203 -10.82 -24.41 -3.46
C ARG A 203 -11.26 -25.84 -3.20
N ALA A 204 -11.54 -26.61 -4.24
CA ALA A 204 -11.97 -28.00 -4.11
C ALA A 204 -10.90 -28.90 -3.49
N ARG A 205 -9.61 -28.64 -3.80
CA ARG A 205 -8.49 -29.33 -3.16
C ARG A 205 -8.40 -28.97 -1.68
N TRP A 206 -8.35 -27.67 -1.38
CA TRP A 206 -8.24 -27.16 -0.01
C TRP A 206 -9.39 -27.68 0.88
N ALA A 207 -10.63 -27.69 0.37
CA ALA A 207 -11.79 -28.17 1.12
C ALA A 207 -11.71 -29.67 1.48
N ARG A 208 -11.06 -30.50 0.65
CA ARG A 208 -10.82 -31.93 0.97
C ARG A 208 -9.74 -32.09 2.03
N GLU A 209 -8.72 -31.25 2.00
CA GLU A 209 -7.60 -31.28 2.94
C GLU A 209 -7.96 -30.66 4.30
N ASN A 210 -8.98 -29.79 4.32
CA ASN A 210 -9.39 -28.99 5.47
C ASN A 210 -10.89 -29.15 5.77
N PRO A 211 -11.36 -30.37 6.12
CA PRO A 211 -12.77 -30.60 6.39
C PRO A 211 -13.26 -29.74 7.57
N GLY A 212 -14.41 -29.09 7.40
CA GLY A 212 -15.03 -28.22 8.42
C GLY A 212 -14.47 -26.78 8.47
N LYS A 213 -13.35 -26.47 7.81
CA LYS A 213 -12.73 -25.14 7.91
C LYS A 213 -13.55 -23.99 7.34
N ASN A 214 -14.46 -24.26 6.39
CA ASN A 214 -15.39 -23.23 5.91
C ASN A 214 -16.40 -22.82 6.98
N ASP A 215 -16.90 -23.77 7.78
CA ASP A 215 -17.86 -23.50 8.84
C ASP A 215 -17.16 -22.79 10.01
N ASP A 216 -15.98 -23.28 10.41
CA ASP A 216 -15.11 -22.60 11.40
C ASP A 216 -14.85 -21.14 11.01
N TYR A 217 -14.50 -20.91 9.75
CA TYR A 217 -14.26 -19.57 9.20
C TYR A 217 -15.51 -18.70 9.27
N ARG A 218 -16.66 -19.21 8.82
CA ARG A 218 -17.91 -18.45 8.80
C ARG A 218 -18.35 -18.07 10.21
N ASP A 219 -18.30 -19.01 11.14
CA ASP A 219 -18.63 -18.76 12.55
C ASP A 219 -17.69 -17.73 13.17
N TRP A 220 -16.38 -17.86 12.91
CA TRP A 220 -15.40 -16.86 13.33
C TRP A 220 -15.69 -15.48 12.72
N PHE A 221 -16.01 -15.41 11.44
CA PHE A 221 -16.26 -14.15 10.72
C PHE A 221 -17.51 -13.46 11.26
N LEU A 222 -18.60 -14.21 11.48
CA LEU A 222 -19.83 -13.70 12.08
C LEU A 222 -19.58 -13.13 13.48
N ASN A 223 -18.83 -13.85 14.33
CA ASN A 223 -18.48 -13.39 15.66
C ASN A 223 -17.56 -12.15 15.64
N THR A 224 -16.70 -12.04 14.62
CA THR A 224 -15.71 -10.96 14.52
C THR A 224 -16.29 -9.70 13.90
N PHE A 225 -17.13 -9.80 12.87
CA PHE A 225 -17.63 -8.67 12.08
C PHE A 225 -19.12 -8.42 12.22
N ASN A 226 -19.86 -9.27 12.94
CA ASN A 226 -21.32 -9.20 13.09
C ASN A 226 -22.07 -9.16 11.74
N ARG A 227 -21.52 -9.81 10.72
CA ARG A 227 -22.06 -9.88 9.35
C ARG A 227 -21.54 -11.13 8.63
N GLU A 228 -22.23 -11.56 7.59
CA GLU A 228 -21.76 -12.65 6.72
C GLU A 228 -20.45 -12.28 5.98
N PRO A 229 -19.58 -13.26 5.71
CA PRO A 229 -18.36 -13.03 4.95
C PRO A 229 -18.64 -12.57 3.52
N PRO A 230 -17.68 -11.91 2.86
CA PRO A 230 -17.81 -11.59 1.45
C PRO A 230 -18.14 -12.84 0.62
N GLY A 231 -19.00 -12.69 -0.38
CA GLY A 231 -19.50 -13.81 -1.19
C GLY A 231 -20.76 -14.49 -0.64
N LEU A 232 -21.06 -14.38 0.67
CA LEU A 232 -22.28 -14.92 1.28
C LEU A 232 -23.30 -13.85 1.70
N ARG A 233 -22.98 -12.57 1.51
CA ARG A 233 -23.87 -11.44 1.82
C ARG A 233 -25.02 -11.38 0.83
N THR A 234 -26.25 -11.25 1.33
CA THR A 234 -27.39 -10.83 0.51
C THR A 234 -27.16 -9.40 0.04
N ARG A 235 -27.17 -9.19 -1.28
CA ARG A 235 -27.14 -7.87 -1.92
C ARG A 235 -28.50 -7.19 -1.82
#